data_AF-X1Q2P6-F1
#
_entry.id   AF-X1Q2P6-F1
#
_cell.length_a   1.000
_cell.length_b   1.000
_cell.length_c   1.000
_cell.angle_alpha   90.00
_cell.angle_beta   90.00
_cell.angle_gamma   90.00
#
_symmetry.space_group_name_H-M   'P 1'
#
loop_
_entity.id
_entity.type
_entity.pdbx_description
1 polymer ?
#
loop_
_entity_poly.entity_id
_entity_poly.type
_entity_poly.pdbx_seq_one_letter_code
_entity_poly.pdbx_strand_id
1 'polypeptide(L)'
;MDIGTNKPTLAERASVPHHLIDIVNPDEDFNLAMYHQLATEAIKAIQQKGKLPLLVGGSGLYLWSILEGWKIPQVPPNPKLRCDLEARAKREGGYVLYKELQQIDPLAATKIHPGNIRRIIRALEIYHKGEFRP
;
A
#
# COMPACT_ATOMS: atom_id res chain seq x y z
N MET A 1 7.11 13.34 14.73
CA MET A 1 6.68 12.35 15.74
C MET A 1 7.89 11.52 16.11
N ASP A 2 8.31 11.54 17.38
CA ASP A 2 9.62 10.99 17.77
C ASP A 2 9.49 9.96 18.90
N ILE A 3 9.10 10.42 20.10
CA ILE A 3 9.00 9.59 21.31
C ILE A 3 7.94 8.50 21.14
N GLY A 4 6.72 8.87 20.71
CA GLY A 4 5.61 7.92 20.55
C GLY A 4 5.80 6.87 19.45
N THR A 5 6.79 7.05 18.58
CA THR A 5 7.13 6.10 17.51
C THR A 5 8.43 5.35 17.78
N ASN A 6 9.01 5.51 18.98
CA ASN A 6 10.32 4.97 19.35
C ASN A 6 11.40 5.23 18.28
N LYS A 7 11.44 6.46 17.75
CA LYS A 7 12.37 6.83 16.68
C LYS A 7 13.82 6.79 17.20
N PRO A 8 14.78 6.26 16.43
CA PRO A 8 16.20 6.33 16.77
C PRO A 8 16.64 7.77 17.09
N THR A 9 17.45 7.91 18.13
CA THR A 9 18.06 9.17 18.53
C THR A 9 18.96 9.75 17.43
N LEU A 10 19.34 11.03 17.55
CA LEU A 10 20.29 11.63 16.62
C LEU A 10 21.67 10.95 16.67
N ALA A 11 22.09 10.48 17.85
CA ALA A 11 23.35 9.76 18.01
C ALA A 11 23.33 8.41 17.27
N GLU A 12 22.24 7.65 17.37
CA GLU A 12 22.06 6.39 16.64
C GLU A 12 21.94 6.60 15.12
N ARG A 13 21.29 7.69 14.69
CA ARG A 13 21.21 8.05 13.26
C ARG A 13 22.55 8.52 12.69
N ALA A 14 23.44 9.06 13.53
CA ALA A 14 24.79 9.45 13.12
C ALA A 14 25.74 8.25 12.99
N SER A 15 25.51 7.17 13.74
CA SER A 15 26.36 5.97 13.67
C SER A 15 26.11 5.14 12.41
N VAL A 16 24.87 5.09 11.93
CA VAL A 16 24.51 4.44 10.66
C VAL A 16 23.41 5.22 9.93
N PRO A 17 23.55 5.49 8.63
CA PRO A 17 22.51 6.19 7.86
C PRO A 17 21.20 5.41 7.87
N HIS A 18 20.15 6.05 8.39
CA HIS A 18 18.78 5.54 8.31
C HIS A 18 18.07 6.23 7.14
N HIS A 19 17.46 5.43 6.26
CA HIS A 19 16.63 5.93 5.17
C HIS A 19 15.16 5.95 5.59
N LEU A 20 14.35 6.79 4.93
CA LEU A 20 12.89 6.89 5.15
C LEU A 20 12.46 7.27 6.57
N ILE A 21 13.29 8.04 7.28
CA ILE A 21 12.91 8.71 8.53
C ILE A 21 12.64 10.18 8.23
N ASP A 22 11.56 10.74 8.81
CA ASP A 22 11.20 12.16 8.68
C ASP A 22 10.99 12.63 7.23
N ILE A 23 10.34 11.78 6.43
CA ILE A 23 10.07 12.02 4.99
C ILE A 23 8.67 12.58 4.69
N VAL A 24 7.80 12.67 5.70
CA VAL A 24 6.39 13.07 5.55
C VAL A 24 5.92 13.76 6.81
N ASN A 25 5.07 14.78 6.68
CA ASN A 25 4.45 15.44 7.83
C ASN A 25 3.32 14.58 8.41
N PRO A 26 2.96 14.77 9.70
CA PRO A 26 1.94 13.95 10.35
C PRO A 26 0.53 14.06 9.75
N ASP A 27 0.24 15.16 9.05
CA ASP A 27 -1.03 15.47 8.39
C ASP A 27 -1.08 15.04 6.92
N GLU A 28 0.01 14.48 6.39
CA GLU A 28 0.09 13.98 5.03
C GLU A 28 -0.13 12.47 4.97
N ASP A 29 -0.86 12.03 3.93
CA ASP A 29 -1.07 10.61 3.69
C ASP A 29 0.23 9.91 3.30
N PHE A 30 0.53 8.78 3.94
CA PHE A 30 1.62 7.89 3.55
C PHE A 30 1.11 6.45 3.38
N ASN A 31 1.29 5.91 2.19
CA ASN A 31 0.72 4.61 1.82
C ASN A 31 1.78 3.63 1.27
N LEU A 32 1.33 2.38 1.07
CA LEU A 32 2.19 1.29 0.61
C LEU A 32 2.87 1.59 -0.74
N ALA A 33 2.19 2.27 -1.67
CA ALA A 33 2.76 2.57 -2.99
C ALA A 33 3.93 3.57 -2.86
N MET A 34 3.74 4.61 -2.04
CA MET A 34 4.77 5.61 -1.74
C MET A 34 5.98 4.96 -1.06
N TYR A 35 5.74 4.16 -0.02
CA TYR A 35 6.82 3.42 0.63
C TYR A 35 7.55 2.51 -0.34
N HIS A 36 6.82 1.72 -1.13
CA HIS A 36 7.42 0.75 -2.04
C HIS A 36 8.37 1.43 -3.03
N GLN A 37 7.95 2.57 -3.60
CA GLN A 37 8.79 3.38 -4.46
C GLN A 37 10.04 3.89 -3.74
N LEU A 38 9.86 4.63 -2.63
CA LEU A 38 10.97 5.27 -1.91
C LEU A 38 11.97 4.24 -1.34
N ALA A 39 11.47 3.11 -0.84
CA ALA A 39 12.32 2.02 -0.35
C ALA A 39 13.11 1.39 -1.50
N THR A 40 12.48 1.15 -2.65
CA THR A 40 13.18 0.62 -3.84
C THR A 40 14.27 1.57 -4.32
N GLU A 41 14.00 2.88 -4.32
CA GLU A 41 15.00 3.92 -4.67
C GLU A 41 16.16 3.92 -3.67
N ALA A 42 15.88 3.89 -2.37
CA ALA A 42 16.91 3.84 -1.33
C ALA A 42 17.77 2.56 -1.44
N ILE A 43 17.15 1.40 -1.65
CA ILE A 43 17.83 0.11 -1.85
C ILE A 43 18.79 0.21 -3.04
N LYS A 44 18.33 0.70 -4.20
CA LYS A 44 19.17 0.88 -5.38
C LYS A 44 20.34 1.83 -5.11
N ALA A 45 20.09 2.96 -4.45
CA ALA A 45 21.13 3.93 -4.12
C ALA A 45 22.20 3.37 -3.17
N ILE A 46 21.82 2.50 -2.22
CA ILE A 46 22.76 1.80 -1.34
C ILE A 46 23.59 0.77 -2.12
N GLN A 47 22.94 -0.02 -2.99
CA GLN A 47 23.60 -1.02 -3.83
C GLN A 47 24.59 -0.38 -4.81
N GLN A 48 24.24 0.76 -5.41
CA GLN A 48 25.13 1.52 -6.30
C GLN A 48 26.41 2.01 -5.60
N LYS A 49 26.38 2.16 -4.27
CA LYS A 49 27.56 2.48 -3.44
C LYS A 49 28.35 1.24 -3.02
N GLY A 50 28.02 0.05 -3.54
CA GLY A 50 28.65 -1.23 -3.17
C GLY A 50 28.33 -1.70 -1.76
N LYS A 51 27.23 -1.22 -1.16
CA LYS A 51 26.82 -1.56 0.21
C LYS A 51 25.61 -2.50 0.21
N LEU A 52 25.50 -3.32 1.25
CA LEU A 52 24.33 -4.19 1.47
C LEU A 52 23.20 -3.40 2.14
N PRO A 53 22.01 -3.28 1.53
CA PRO A 53 20.84 -2.70 2.18
C PRO A 53 20.32 -3.61 3.29
N LEU A 54 20.04 -3.04 4.46
CA LEU A 54 19.38 -3.73 5.57
C LEU A 54 18.01 -3.11 5.81
N LEU A 55 16.95 -3.89 5.59
CA LEU A 55 15.58 -3.46 5.80
C LEU A 55 15.16 -3.76 7.25
N VAL A 56 14.86 -2.73 8.04
CA VAL A 56 14.54 -2.84 9.47
C VAL A 56 13.19 -2.16 9.74
N GLY A 57 12.36 -2.75 10.59
CA GLY A 57 11.06 -2.20 10.98
C GLY A 57 10.02 -3.27 11.32
N GLY A 58 8.80 -2.84 11.67
CA GLY A 58 7.73 -3.74 12.15
C GLY A 58 6.49 -3.84 11.25
N SER A 59 6.40 -3.06 10.17
CA SER A 59 5.21 -3.07 9.30
C SER A 59 5.30 -4.22 8.28
N GLY A 60 4.86 -5.42 8.67
CA GLY A 60 4.96 -6.63 7.84
C GLY A 60 4.51 -6.42 6.39
N LEU A 61 3.34 -5.81 6.17
CA LEU A 61 2.81 -5.52 4.82
C LEU A 61 3.82 -4.76 3.93
N TYR A 62 4.53 -3.79 4.51
CA TYR A 62 5.47 -2.93 3.81
C TYR A 62 6.73 -3.72 3.44
N LEU A 63 7.27 -4.52 4.37
CA LEU A 63 8.40 -5.41 4.10
C LEU A 63 8.05 -6.45 3.03
N TRP A 64 6.92 -7.14 3.18
CA TRP A 64 6.47 -8.16 2.22
C TRP A 64 6.31 -7.60 0.81
N SER A 65 5.84 -6.36 0.67
CA SER A 65 5.70 -5.75 -0.65
C SER A 65 7.01 -5.67 -1.44
N ILE A 66 8.14 -5.45 -0.74
CA ILE A 66 9.48 -5.41 -1.34
C ILE A 66 10.00 -6.82 -1.57
N LEU A 67 9.92 -7.69 -0.54
CA LEU A 67 10.49 -9.04 -0.58
C LEU A 67 9.85 -9.93 -1.66
N GLU A 68 8.55 -9.80 -1.85
CA GLU A 68 7.76 -10.59 -2.80
C GLU A 68 7.62 -9.90 -4.17
N GLY A 69 8.28 -8.76 -4.38
CA GLY A 69 8.27 -8.04 -5.65
C GLY A 69 6.87 -7.62 -6.11
N TRP A 70 6.02 -7.13 -5.20
CA TRP A 70 4.64 -6.81 -5.52
C TRP A 70 4.54 -5.66 -6.52
N LYS A 71 3.66 -5.82 -7.52
CA LYS A 71 3.26 -4.73 -8.41
C LYS A 71 2.12 -3.96 -7.76
N ILE A 72 2.43 -2.81 -7.16
CA ILE A 72 1.43 -1.96 -6.52
C ILE A 72 0.74 -1.10 -7.59
N PRO A 73 -0.60 -1.21 -7.77
CA PRO A 73 -1.32 -0.36 -8.72
C PRO A 73 -1.22 1.11 -8.32
N GLN A 74 -0.78 1.97 -9.25
CA GLN A 74 -0.64 3.42 -9.06
C GLN A 74 -1.97 4.15 -9.24
N VAL A 75 -3.04 3.60 -8.67
CA VAL A 75 -4.39 4.17 -8.74
C VAL A 75 -4.71 4.88 -7.43
N PRO A 76 -4.83 6.22 -7.39
CA PRO A 76 -5.22 6.90 -6.16
C PRO A 76 -6.63 6.46 -5.72
N PRO A 77 -6.94 6.49 -4.41
CA PRO A 77 -8.31 6.35 -3.93
C PRO A 77 -9.27 7.30 -4.65
N ASN A 78 -10.50 6.86 -4.90
CA ASN A 78 -11.58 7.72 -5.38
C ASN A 78 -12.64 7.85 -4.27
N PRO A 79 -12.60 8.92 -3.45
CA PRO A 79 -13.48 9.06 -2.30
C PRO A 79 -14.97 9.02 -2.65
N LYS A 80 -15.35 9.61 -3.78
CA LYS A 80 -16.74 9.62 -4.25
C LYS A 80 -17.20 8.22 -4.60
N LEU A 81 -16.46 7.52 -5.46
CA LEU A 81 -16.78 6.15 -5.85
C LEU A 81 -16.80 5.21 -4.64
N ARG A 82 -15.85 5.37 -3.72
CA ARG A 82 -15.82 4.59 -2.47
C ARG A 82 -17.08 4.81 -1.65
N CYS A 83 -17.48 6.07 -1.45
CA CYS A 83 -18.71 6.40 -0.72
C CYS A 83 -19.95 5.78 -1.38
N ASP A 84 -20.05 5.88 -2.71
CA ASP A 84 -21.15 5.31 -3.48
C ASP A 84 -21.21 3.78 -3.34
N LEU A 85 -20.06 3.09 -3.46
CA LEU A 85 -19.96 1.64 -3.32
C LEU A 85 -20.22 1.17 -1.88
N GLU A 86 -19.74 1.90 -0.86
CA GLU A 86 -20.02 1.61 0.55
C GLU A 86 -21.52 1.75 0.87
N ALA A 87 -22.17 2.80 0.36
CA ALA A 87 -23.61 2.97 0.49
C ALA A 87 -24.37 1.84 -0.21
N ARG A 88 -23.92 1.43 -1.41
CA ARG A 88 -24.51 0.30 -2.14
C ARG A 88 -24.37 -1.02 -1.39
N ALA A 89 -23.18 -1.31 -0.85
CA ALA A 89 -22.94 -2.49 -0.04
C ALA A 89 -23.83 -2.56 1.22
N LYS A 90 -24.12 -1.41 1.84
CA LYS A 90 -25.03 -1.34 2.99
C LYS A 90 -26.49 -1.60 2.61
N ARG A 91 -26.95 -1.10 1.46
CA ARG A 91 -28.35 -1.27 1.02
C ARG A 91 -28.64 -2.65 0.42
N GLU A 92 -27.73 -3.15 -0.40
CA GLU A 92 -27.95 -4.33 -1.25
C GLU A 92 -27.21 -5.58 -0.73
N GLY A 93 -26.32 -5.39 0.25
CA GLY A 93 -25.42 -6.43 0.76
C GLY A 93 -24.10 -6.48 -0.01
N GLY A 94 -23.00 -6.66 0.73
CA GLY A 94 -21.66 -6.62 0.17
C GLY A 94 -21.34 -7.71 -0.86
N TYR A 95 -22.09 -8.83 -0.85
CA TYR A 95 -21.92 -9.91 -1.83
C TYR A 95 -22.29 -9.48 -3.27
N VAL A 96 -23.16 -8.47 -3.43
CA VAL A 96 -23.48 -7.91 -4.76
C VAL A 96 -22.23 -7.31 -5.40
N LEU A 97 -21.42 -6.58 -4.62
CA LEU A 97 -20.15 -6.03 -5.10
C LEU A 97 -19.14 -7.13 -5.45
N TYR A 98 -19.13 -8.22 -4.68
CA TYR A 98 -18.25 -9.35 -4.98
C TYR A 98 -18.64 -10.04 -6.30
N LYS A 99 -19.94 -10.22 -6.57
CA LYS A 99 -20.41 -10.76 -7.86
C LYS A 99 -20.02 -9.88 -9.04
N GLU A 100 -20.11 -8.56 -8.89
CA GLU A 100 -19.65 -7.64 -9.92
C GLU A 100 -18.14 -7.78 -10.14
N LEU A 101 -17.36 -7.83 -9.06
CA LEU A 101 -15.92 -8.06 -9.16
C LEU A 101 -15.60 -9.39 -9.88
N GLN A 102 -16.34 -10.47 -9.60
CA GLN A 102 -16.18 -11.75 -10.29
C GLN A 102 -16.43 -11.66 -11.80
N GLN A 103 -17.31 -10.77 -12.25
CA GLN A 103 -17.60 -10.59 -13.68
C GLN A 103 -16.53 -9.78 -14.39
N ILE A 104 -15.99 -8.75 -13.73
CA ILE A 104 -15.06 -7.79 -14.37
C ILE A 104 -13.59 -8.14 -14.16
N ASP A 105 -13.23 -8.76 -13.03
CA ASP A 105 -11.88 -9.24 -12.70
C ASP A 105 -11.95 -10.55 -11.87
N PRO A 106 -12.17 -11.69 -12.54
CA PRO A 106 -12.24 -12.99 -11.87
C PRO A 106 -10.96 -13.35 -11.10
N LEU A 107 -9.79 -12.90 -11.58
CA LEU A 107 -8.51 -13.20 -10.94
C LEU A 107 -8.37 -12.45 -9.62
N ALA A 108 -8.73 -11.17 -9.57
CA ALA A 108 -8.77 -10.44 -8.29
C ALA A 108 -9.81 -11.03 -7.34
N ALA A 109 -10.99 -11.41 -7.85
CA ALA A 109 -12.06 -12.00 -7.04
C ALA A 109 -11.59 -13.28 -6.31
N THR A 110 -10.84 -14.17 -6.98
CA THR A 110 -10.33 -15.40 -6.34
C THR A 110 -9.38 -15.16 -5.17
N LYS A 111 -8.72 -13.99 -5.12
CA LYS A 111 -7.76 -13.61 -4.06
C LYS A 111 -8.41 -12.83 -2.91
N ILE A 112 -9.66 -12.40 -3.06
CA ILE A 112 -10.36 -11.54 -2.11
C ILE A 112 -11.52 -12.30 -1.50
N HIS A 113 -11.51 -12.46 -0.17
CA HIS A 113 -12.63 -13.07 0.53
C HIS A 113 -13.93 -12.25 0.31
N PRO A 114 -15.09 -12.87 0.00
CA PRO A 114 -16.33 -12.17 -0.29
C PRO A 114 -16.82 -11.23 0.83
N GLY A 115 -16.46 -11.53 2.09
CA GLY A 115 -16.77 -10.68 3.24
C GLY A 115 -15.86 -9.45 3.40
N ASN A 116 -14.75 -9.36 2.64
CA ASN A 116 -13.81 -8.25 2.75
C ASN A 116 -14.21 -7.09 1.83
N ILE A 117 -15.27 -6.38 2.22
CA ILE A 117 -15.88 -5.31 1.43
C ILE A 117 -14.88 -4.22 1.07
N ARG A 118 -13.97 -3.87 1.99
CA ARG A 118 -12.94 -2.87 1.74
C ARG A 118 -12.01 -3.27 0.59
N ARG A 119 -11.58 -4.54 0.52
CA ARG A 119 -10.75 -5.04 -0.59
C ARG A 119 -11.52 -5.15 -1.90
N ILE A 120 -12.79 -5.53 -1.84
CA ILE A 120 -13.67 -5.59 -3.03
C ILE A 120 -13.82 -4.19 -3.63
N ILE A 121 -14.18 -3.19 -2.80
CA ILE A 121 -14.33 -1.79 -3.23
C ILE A 121 -13.02 -1.29 -3.84
N ARG A 122 -11.88 -1.56 -3.20
CA ARG A 122 -10.57 -1.17 -3.76
C ARG A 122 -10.29 -1.80 -5.13
N ALA A 123 -10.66 -3.07 -5.33
CA ALA A 123 -10.49 -3.73 -6.62
C ALA A 123 -11.40 -3.11 -7.70
N LEU A 124 -12.65 -2.82 -7.37
CA LEU A 124 -13.58 -2.10 -8.25
C LEU A 124 -13.06 -0.68 -8.58
N GLU A 125 -12.54 0.05 -7.60
CA GLU A 125 -11.91 1.37 -7.80
C GLU A 125 -10.74 1.29 -8.79
N ILE A 126 -9.88 0.28 -8.66
CA ILE A 126 -8.73 0.06 -9.55
C ILE A 126 -9.22 -0.25 -10.98
N TYR A 127 -10.23 -1.10 -11.11
CA TYR A 127 -10.80 -1.47 -12.41
C TYR A 127 -11.41 -0.25 -13.14
N HIS A 128 -12.27 0.52 -12.46
CA HIS A 128 -12.95 1.67 -13.06
C HIS A 128 -12.02 2.83 -13.46
N LYS A 129 -10.81 2.90 -12.89
CA LYS A 129 -9.81 3.91 -13.25
C LYS A 129 -8.99 3.56 -14.50
N GLY A 130 -9.03 2.30 -14.95
CA GLY A 130 -8.63 1.94 -16.32
C GLY A 130 -7.17 1.55 -16.58
N GLU A 131 -6.37 1.14 -15.59
CA GLU A 131 -4.94 0.85 -15.82
C GLU A 131 -4.42 -0.51 -15.34
N PHE A 132 -5.26 -1.37 -14.74
CA PHE A 132 -4.84 -2.71 -14.36
C PHE A 132 -5.56 -3.75 -15.21
N ARG A 133 -4.89 -4.19 -16.28
CA ARG A 133 -5.14 -5.49 -16.91
C ARG A 133 -4.11 -6.47 -16.34
N PRO A 134 -4.52 -7.67 -15.93
CA PRO A 134 -3.65 -8.65 -15.28
C PRO A 134 -2.42 -9.01 -16.13
#